data_AF-A0A0E0K725-F1
#
_entry.id   AF-A0A0E0K725-F1
#
_cell.length_a   1.000
_cell.length_b   1.000
_cell.length_c   1.000
_cell.angle_alpha   90.00
_cell.angle_beta   90.00
_cell.angle_gamma   90.00
#
_symmetry.space_group_name_H-M   'P 1'
#
loop_
_entity.id
_entity.type
_entity.pdbx_description
1 polymer ?
#
loop_
_entity_poly.entity_id
_entity_poly.type
_entity_poly.pdbx_seq_one_letter_code
_entity_poly.pdbx_strand_id
1 'polypeptide(L)'
;MASTLAWSSAASSSAPSSRPSPRRAPSLLVVAQGKVKKYRQVILTDDIAEVGKKGDTLKVRAGFYRNFLLPKGKATLLTPEVLKEMQLEQERIEAEKKRVKEEAQQLARVFETIGAFKVPRKAQDLVDIIKSQLNRDVDKRLVTVPEIREIGEYIAEIKLHPEVTAQICLWVRVEKVREVVWNADGGALERWMMKRVVEDQFG
;
A
#
# COMPACT_ATOMS: atom_id res chain seq x y z
N MET A 1 121.65 -10.54 -38.37
CA MET A 1 120.80 -9.61 -37.59
C MET A 1 119.38 -10.16 -37.60
N ALA A 2 118.77 -10.21 -36.41
CA ALA A 2 117.52 -10.89 -36.08
C ALA A 2 116.27 -10.27 -36.73
N SER A 3 115.18 -11.02 -36.86
CA SER A 3 114.06 -10.92 -35.90
C SER A 3 112.89 -11.82 -36.31
N THR A 4 112.41 -12.59 -35.33
CA THR A 4 111.20 -13.43 -35.34
C THR A 4 109.93 -12.58 -35.28
N LEU A 5 108.88 -12.94 -36.03
CA LEU A 5 107.49 -12.64 -35.67
C LEU A 5 106.58 -13.80 -36.09
N ALA A 6 105.94 -14.40 -35.10
CA ALA A 6 104.81 -15.32 -35.24
C ALA A 6 103.50 -14.52 -35.26
N TRP A 7 102.43 -15.03 -35.89
CA TRP A 7 101.09 -15.15 -35.29
C TRP A 7 100.06 -15.78 -36.25
N SER A 8 99.53 -16.92 -35.80
CA SER A 8 98.20 -17.51 -35.86
C SER A 8 97.30 -17.55 -37.12
N SER A 9 96.91 -18.80 -37.37
CA SER A 9 95.70 -19.34 -38.01
C SER A 9 94.40 -18.56 -37.76
N ALA A 10 93.63 -18.34 -38.85
CA ALA A 10 92.21 -18.06 -38.81
C ALA A 10 91.46 -19.23 -39.47
N ALA A 11 91.09 -20.22 -38.66
CA ALA A 11 90.16 -21.27 -39.05
C ALA A 11 88.72 -20.73 -38.98
N SER A 12 88.02 -20.83 -40.10
CA SER A 12 86.59 -20.53 -40.24
C SER A 12 85.75 -21.45 -39.34
N SER A 13 85.09 -20.89 -38.32
CA SER A 13 84.13 -21.60 -37.48
C SER A 13 82.74 -21.53 -38.10
N SER A 14 82.33 -22.60 -38.78
CA SER A 14 80.90 -22.84 -39.09
C SER A 14 80.20 -23.29 -37.81
N ALA A 15 79.49 -22.38 -37.15
CA ALA A 15 78.66 -22.70 -35.99
C ALA A 15 77.52 -23.65 -36.39
N PRO A 16 77.25 -24.74 -35.65
CA PRO A 16 76.08 -25.58 -35.91
C PRO A 16 74.82 -24.85 -35.45
N SER A 17 73.91 -24.56 -36.38
CA SER A 17 72.59 -23.98 -36.09
C SER A 17 71.68 -25.03 -35.43
N SER A 18 71.77 -25.21 -34.12
CA SER A 18 70.76 -25.96 -33.36
C SER A 18 69.49 -25.11 -33.25
N ARG A 19 68.48 -25.42 -34.07
CA ARG A 19 67.14 -24.87 -33.84
C ARG A 19 66.65 -25.38 -32.48
N PRO A 20 66.31 -24.51 -31.52
CA PRO A 20 65.71 -24.96 -30.28
C PRO A 20 64.37 -25.63 -30.64
N SER A 21 64.18 -26.85 -30.15
CA SER A 21 62.90 -27.55 -30.29
C SER A 21 61.80 -26.70 -29.67
N PRO A 22 60.57 -26.68 -30.26
CA PRO A 22 59.48 -25.92 -29.68
C PRO A 22 59.21 -26.47 -28.28
N ARG A 23 59.43 -25.65 -27.25
CA ARG A 23 59.07 -26.00 -25.87
C ARG A 23 57.58 -26.34 -25.87
N ARG A 24 57.23 -27.60 -25.58
CA ARG A 24 55.84 -28.04 -25.39
C ARG A 24 55.18 -27.05 -24.41
N ALA A 25 54.21 -26.28 -24.89
CA ALA A 25 53.38 -25.48 -24.00
C ALA A 25 52.75 -26.44 -22.97
N PRO A 26 52.70 -26.09 -21.68
CA PRO A 26 52.04 -26.93 -20.70
C PRO A 26 50.58 -27.10 -21.13
N SER A 27 50.16 -28.34 -21.38
CA SER A 27 48.75 -28.64 -21.60
C SER A 27 48.02 -28.35 -20.29
N LEU A 28 47.28 -27.24 -20.23
CA LEU A 28 46.38 -26.98 -19.12
C LEU A 28 45.37 -28.13 -19.09
N LEU A 29 45.53 -29.05 -18.14
CA LEU A 29 44.51 -30.02 -17.79
C LEU A 29 43.34 -29.21 -17.22
N VAL A 30 42.35 -28.91 -18.07
CA VAL A 30 41.08 -28.34 -17.64
C VAL A 30 40.35 -29.45 -16.88
N VAL A 31 40.55 -29.49 -15.57
CA VAL A 31 39.81 -30.38 -14.68
C VAL A 31 38.36 -29.89 -14.65
N ALA A 32 37.44 -30.73 -15.12
CA ALA A 32 36.02 -30.46 -15.02
C ALA A 32 35.62 -30.39 -13.54
N GLN A 33 35.29 -29.18 -13.07
CA GLN A 33 34.76 -29.02 -11.71
C GLN A 33 33.37 -29.65 -11.61
N GLY A 34 33.11 -30.36 -10.52
CA GLY A 34 31.80 -30.95 -10.23
C GLY A 34 30.68 -29.90 -10.22
N LYS A 35 29.50 -30.26 -10.73
CA LYS A 35 28.34 -29.36 -10.80
C LYS A 35 27.78 -29.08 -9.39
N VAL A 36 28.03 -27.89 -8.86
CA VAL A 36 27.42 -27.42 -7.60
C VAL A 36 26.18 -26.58 -7.87
N LYS A 37 25.07 -26.88 -7.18
CA LYS A 37 23.83 -26.09 -7.25
C LYS A 37 24.03 -24.77 -6.51
N LYS A 38 23.98 -23.65 -7.24
CA LYS A 38 24.08 -22.30 -6.67
C LYS A 38 22.69 -21.75 -6.35
N TYR A 39 22.58 -21.03 -5.24
CA TYR A 39 21.34 -20.41 -4.77
C TYR A 39 21.52 -18.89 -4.62
N ARG A 40 20.42 -18.14 -4.70
CA ARG A 40 20.35 -16.69 -4.49
C ARG A 40 19.14 -16.35 -3.62
N GLN A 41 19.31 -15.37 -2.74
CA GLN A 41 18.20 -14.78 -2.01
C GLN A 41 17.62 -13.64 -2.84
N VAL A 42 16.29 -13.63 -2.99
CA VAL A 42 15.57 -12.68 -3.85
C VAL A 42 14.28 -12.25 -3.16
N ILE A 43 13.83 -11.04 -3.46
CA ILE A 43 12.48 -10.56 -3.15
C ILE A 43 11.65 -10.63 -4.41
N LEU A 44 10.45 -11.18 -4.31
CA LEU A 44 9.49 -11.16 -5.42
C LEU A 44 8.81 -9.79 -5.52
N THR A 45 8.83 -9.20 -6.70
CA THR A 45 8.12 -7.95 -7.00
C THR A 45 6.70 -8.20 -7.50
N ASP A 46 6.46 -9.39 -8.06
CA ASP A 46 5.16 -9.83 -8.56
C ASP A 46 4.76 -11.17 -7.94
N ASP A 47 3.45 -11.44 -7.95
CA ASP A 47 2.91 -12.75 -7.59
C ASP A 47 3.26 -13.78 -8.67
N ILE A 48 3.76 -14.94 -8.24
CA ILE A 48 4.08 -16.05 -9.11
C ILE A 48 3.48 -17.32 -8.51
N ALA A 49 2.56 -17.93 -9.25
CA ALA A 49 2.03 -19.25 -8.94
C ALA A 49 3.18 -20.24 -8.66
N GLU A 50 3.05 -21.01 -7.58
CA GLU A 50 4.02 -22.01 -7.08
C GLU A 50 5.26 -21.47 -6.36
N VAL A 51 5.62 -20.18 -6.50
CA VAL A 51 6.82 -19.62 -5.85
C VAL A 51 6.47 -18.83 -4.61
N GLY A 52 5.53 -17.87 -4.71
CA GLY A 52 5.17 -16.99 -3.60
C GLY A 52 4.43 -15.74 -4.04
N LYS A 53 4.04 -14.93 -3.04
CA LYS A 53 3.34 -13.66 -3.26
C LYS A 53 4.34 -12.51 -3.45
N LYS A 54 3.82 -11.40 -3.96
CA LYS A 54 4.57 -10.14 -4.02
C LYS A 54 5.07 -9.73 -2.63
N GLY A 55 6.36 -9.43 -2.53
CA GLY A 55 7.04 -9.01 -1.31
C GLY A 55 7.74 -10.14 -0.55
N ASP A 56 7.55 -11.40 -0.94
CA ASP A 56 8.15 -12.54 -0.24
C ASP A 56 9.66 -12.62 -0.49
N THR A 57 10.40 -12.93 0.57
CA THR A 57 11.85 -13.14 0.52
C THR A 57 12.15 -14.64 0.47
N LEU A 58 12.73 -15.11 -0.64
CA LEU A 58 12.91 -16.54 -0.90
C LEU A 58 14.32 -16.88 -1.39
N LYS A 59 14.78 -18.10 -1.06
CA LYS A 59 16.05 -18.64 -1.56
C LYS A 59 15.80 -19.51 -2.79
N VAL A 60 16.07 -18.95 -3.97
CA VAL A 60 15.86 -19.62 -5.27
C VAL A 60 17.17 -20.15 -5.86
N ARG A 61 17.08 -21.03 -6.85
CA ARG A 61 18.26 -21.45 -7.63
C ARG A 61 18.76 -20.29 -8.49
N ALA A 62 20.08 -20.15 -8.62
CA ALA A 62 20.68 -19.06 -9.38
C ALA A 62 20.25 -19.04 -10.86
N GLY A 63 20.04 -20.21 -11.46
CA GLY A 63 19.54 -20.33 -12.84
C GLY A 63 18.09 -19.87 -12.99
N PHE A 64 17.24 -20.13 -11.99
CA PHE A 64 15.85 -19.68 -11.99
C PHE A 64 15.77 -18.15 -11.92
N TYR A 65 16.58 -17.53 -11.05
CA TYR A 65 16.69 -16.08 -11.01
C TYR A 65 17.17 -15.50 -12.34
N ARG A 66 18.27 -16.01 -12.90
CA ARG A 66 18.89 -15.43 -14.10
C ARG A 66 18.04 -15.59 -15.37
N ASN A 67 17.39 -16.74 -15.53
CA ASN A 67 16.70 -17.06 -16.78
C ASN A 67 15.22 -16.66 -16.77
N PHE A 68 14.58 -16.64 -15.59
CA PHE A 68 13.14 -16.41 -15.49
C PHE A 68 12.79 -15.12 -14.74
N LEU A 69 13.30 -14.95 -13.51
CA LEU A 69 12.86 -13.83 -12.66
C LEU A 69 13.46 -12.49 -13.10
N LEU A 70 14.76 -12.46 -13.42
CA LEU A 70 15.47 -11.24 -13.80
C LEU A 70 14.99 -10.68 -15.15
N PRO A 71 14.88 -11.47 -16.25
CA PRO A 71 14.43 -10.92 -17.53
C PRO A 71 12.96 -10.49 -17.53
N LYS A 72 12.15 -11.11 -16.66
CA LYS A 72 10.73 -10.75 -16.51
C LYS A 72 10.49 -9.66 -15.47
N GLY A 73 11.54 -9.15 -14.80
CA GLY A 73 11.42 -8.13 -13.75
C GLY A 73 10.65 -8.57 -12.50
N LYS A 74 10.47 -9.88 -12.29
CA LYS A 74 9.59 -10.40 -11.22
C LYS A 74 10.27 -10.54 -9.87
N ALA A 75 11.59 -10.40 -9.81
CA ALA A 75 12.32 -10.46 -8.56
C ALA A 75 13.57 -9.59 -8.58
N THR A 76 13.91 -9.05 -7.41
CA THR A 76 15.12 -8.27 -7.16
C THR A 76 16.05 -9.05 -6.23
N LEU A 77 17.36 -8.82 -6.33
CA LEU A 77 18.31 -9.43 -5.40
C LEU A 77 18.07 -8.91 -3.98
N LEU A 78 18.14 -9.83 -3.02
CA LEU A 78 18.15 -9.46 -1.62
C LEU A 78 19.54 -8.98 -1.23
N THR A 79 19.74 -7.66 -1.22
CA THR A 79 20.90 -7.03 -0.57
C THR A 79 20.50 -6.46 0.79
N PRO A 80 21.44 -6.33 1.73
CA PRO A 80 21.16 -5.73 3.04
C PRO A 80 20.67 -4.29 2.94
N GLU A 81 21.01 -3.58 1.87
CA GLU A 81 20.53 -2.23 1.58
C GLU A 81 19.04 -2.23 1.24
N VAL A 82 18.62 -3.09 0.30
CA VAL A 82 17.21 -3.24 -0.10
C VAL A 82 16.34 -3.69 1.09
N LEU A 83 16.87 -4.55 1.97
CA LEU A 83 16.17 -4.92 3.21
C LEU A 83 15.89 -3.72 4.11
N LYS A 84 16.88 -2.84 4.30
CA LYS A 84 16.73 -1.63 5.13
C LYS A 84 15.74 -0.66 4.52
N GLU A 85 15.81 -0.44 3.21
CA GLU A 85 14.86 0.42 2.50
C GLU A 85 13.42 -0.08 2.65
N MET A 86 13.21 -1.39 2.52
CA MET A 86 11.89 -2.00 2.73
C MET A 86 11.40 -1.84 4.17
N GLN A 87 12.27 -2.03 5.16
CA GLN A 87 11.90 -1.86 6.57
C GLN A 87 11.49 -0.41 6.85
N LEU A 88 12.27 0.57 6.37
CA LEU A 88 11.94 1.98 6.53
C LEU A 88 10.62 2.35 5.85
N GLU A 89 10.37 1.83 4.65
CA GLU A 89 9.12 2.07 3.95
C GLU A 89 7.92 1.41 4.67
N GLN A 90 8.09 0.19 5.17
CA GLN A 90 7.07 -0.48 5.98
C GLN A 90 6.78 0.29 7.26
N GLU A 91 7.81 0.76 7.98
CA GLU A 91 7.66 1.57 9.19
C GLU A 91 6.92 2.88 8.92
N ARG A 92 7.20 3.54 7.78
CA ARG A 92 6.48 4.75 7.35
C ARG A 92 5.00 4.46 7.10
N ILE A 93 4.71 3.42 6.31
CA ILE A 93 3.34 3.02 6.01
C ILE A 93 2.59 2.64 7.29
N GLU A 94 3.24 1.93 8.22
CA GLU A 94 2.65 1.58 9.50
C GLU A 94 2.42 2.80 10.39
N ALA A 95 3.35 3.75 10.42
CA ALA A 95 3.21 4.99 11.15
C ALA A 95 2.04 5.84 10.60
N GLU A 96 1.92 5.95 9.28
CA GLU A 96 0.78 6.63 8.65
C GLU A 96 -0.54 5.93 8.97
N LYS A 97 -0.60 4.61 8.86
CA LYS A 97 -1.79 3.84 9.25
C LYS A 97 -2.16 4.06 10.72
N LYS A 98 -1.18 4.08 11.62
CA LYS A 98 -1.42 4.35 13.05
C LYS A 98 -1.96 5.76 13.27
N ARG A 99 -1.37 6.78 12.63
CA ARG A 99 -1.86 8.17 12.70
C ARG A 99 -3.30 8.29 12.22
N VAL A 100 -3.62 7.74 11.06
CA VAL A 100 -4.99 7.77 10.51
C VAL A 100 -5.98 7.04 11.43
N LYS A 101 -5.57 5.91 12.03
CA LYS A 101 -6.39 5.19 13.02
C LYS A 101 -6.61 6.02 14.28
N GLU A 102 -5.57 6.66 14.81
CA GLU A 102 -5.66 7.51 16.00
C GLU A 102 -6.55 8.73 15.75
N GLU A 103 -6.42 9.39 14.60
CA GLU A 103 -7.30 10.49 14.19
C GLU A 103 -8.76 10.01 14.09
N ALA A 104 -9.00 8.86 13.45
CA ALA A 104 -10.34 8.29 13.34
C ALA A 104 -10.93 7.90 14.72
N GLN A 105 -10.12 7.39 15.65
CA GLN A 105 -10.55 7.09 17.02
C GLN A 105 -10.87 8.34 17.82
N GLN A 106 -10.06 9.40 17.68
CA GLN A 106 -10.36 10.70 18.30
C GLN A 106 -11.68 11.25 17.77
N LEU A 107 -11.92 11.16 16.46
CA LEU A 107 -13.20 11.54 15.86
C LEU A 107 -14.34 10.71 16.44
N ALA A 108 -14.21 9.39 16.52
CA ALA A 108 -15.23 8.52 17.09
C ALA A 108 -15.59 8.92 18.53
N ARG A 109 -14.60 9.21 19.38
CA ARG A 109 -14.83 9.70 20.76
C ARG A 109 -15.54 11.04 20.80
N VAL A 110 -15.22 11.95 19.88
CA VAL A 110 -15.92 13.24 19.74
C VAL A 110 -17.38 13.01 19.34
N PHE A 111 -17.65 12.10 18.40
CA PHE A 111 -19.01 11.74 18.00
C PHE A 111 -19.82 11.10 19.15
N GLU A 112 -19.21 10.21 19.94
CA GLU A 112 -19.84 9.58 21.11
C GLU A 112 -20.14 10.61 22.21
N THR A 113 -19.20 11.51 22.49
CA THR A 113 -19.35 12.52 23.56
C THR A 113 -20.43 13.56 23.22
N ILE A 114 -20.61 13.88 21.94
CA ILE A 114 -21.60 14.87 21.47
C ILE A 114 -22.99 14.23 21.29
N GLY A 115 -23.14 12.92 21.52
CA GLY A 115 -24.25 12.01 21.17
C GLY A 115 -25.70 12.35 21.56
N ALA A 116 -26.16 13.57 21.36
CA ALA A 116 -27.56 13.98 21.49
C ALA A 116 -27.94 14.88 20.30
N PHE A 117 -28.02 14.28 19.11
CA PHE A 117 -28.46 15.00 17.90
C PHE A 117 -29.99 15.02 17.84
N LYS A 118 -30.56 16.21 17.73
CA LYS A 118 -31.99 16.39 17.47
C LYS A 118 -32.21 16.37 15.97
N VAL A 119 -32.97 15.39 15.46
CA VAL A 119 -33.15 15.23 14.01
C VAL A 119 -34.64 15.17 13.63
N PRO A 120 -35.10 15.93 12.61
CA PRO A 120 -36.35 15.69 11.90
C PRO A 120 -36.31 14.40 11.06
N ARG A 121 -37.51 13.84 10.81
CA ARG A 121 -37.78 12.46 10.37
C ARG A 121 -37.23 12.05 8.98
N LYS A 122 -36.63 12.96 8.19
CA LYS A 122 -36.22 12.67 6.81
C LYS A 122 -34.72 12.41 6.75
N ALA A 123 -34.35 11.20 6.32
CA ALA A 123 -32.96 10.73 6.21
C ALA A 123 -32.05 11.60 5.32
N GLN A 124 -32.61 12.54 4.56
CA GLN A 124 -31.88 13.49 3.73
C GLN A 124 -31.24 14.62 4.54
N ASP A 125 -31.83 14.98 5.69
CA ASP A 125 -31.40 16.11 6.51
C ASP A 125 -30.37 15.71 7.59
N LEU A 126 -30.26 14.40 7.90
CA LEU A 126 -29.35 13.88 8.93
C LEU A 126 -27.89 14.29 8.70
N VAL A 127 -27.41 14.16 7.47
CA VAL A 127 -26.04 14.52 7.12
C VAL A 127 -25.84 16.03 7.19
N ASP A 128 -26.83 16.81 6.80
CA ASP A 128 -26.76 18.28 6.85
C ASP A 128 -26.84 18.78 8.31
N ILE A 129 -27.52 18.05 9.19
CA ILE A 129 -27.57 18.31 10.64
C ILE A 129 -26.25 17.93 11.30
N ILE A 130 -25.66 16.79 10.95
CA ILE A 130 -24.33 16.40 11.44
C ILE A 130 -23.28 17.43 10.95
N LYS A 131 -23.37 17.86 9.69
CA LYS A 131 -22.50 18.90 9.11
C LYS A 131 -22.66 20.25 9.80
N SER A 132 -23.89 20.69 10.05
CA SER A 132 -24.16 21.99 10.68
C SER A 132 -23.83 22.01 12.18
N GLN A 133 -23.94 20.87 12.87
CA GLN A 133 -23.66 20.79 14.31
C GLN A 133 -22.20 20.46 14.64
N LEU A 134 -21.49 19.71 13.78
CA LEU A 134 -20.06 19.43 13.99
C LEU A 134 -19.12 20.25 13.12
N ASN A 135 -19.60 21.01 12.13
CA ASN A 135 -18.77 21.64 11.11
C ASN A 135 -17.81 20.63 10.42
N ARG A 136 -18.19 19.35 10.35
CA ARG A 136 -17.39 18.26 9.79
C ARG A 136 -18.16 17.57 8.66
N ASP A 137 -17.50 17.40 7.53
CA ASP A 137 -18.09 16.76 6.35
C ASP A 137 -18.06 15.24 6.52
N VAL A 138 -19.22 14.61 6.69
CA VAL A 138 -19.38 13.15 6.71
C VAL A 138 -20.14 12.73 5.46
N ASP A 139 -19.57 11.80 4.70
CA ASP A 139 -20.17 11.29 3.47
C ASP A 139 -21.37 10.38 3.75
N LYS A 140 -22.44 10.56 2.98
CA LYS A 140 -23.68 9.75 3.03
C LYS A 140 -23.43 8.24 2.86
N ARG A 141 -22.33 7.85 2.23
CA ARG A 141 -21.94 6.45 1.99
C ARG A 141 -21.38 5.74 3.22
N LEU A 142 -20.92 6.51 4.20
CA LEU A 142 -20.24 6.01 5.40
C LEU A 142 -21.21 5.85 6.59
N VAL A 143 -22.46 6.30 6.45
CA VAL A 143 -23.46 6.30 7.52
C VAL A 143 -24.48 5.19 7.27
N THR A 144 -24.59 4.26 8.22
CA THR A 144 -25.66 3.28 8.26
C THR A 144 -26.72 3.78 9.24
N VAL A 145 -27.87 4.20 8.73
CA VAL A 145 -29.00 4.68 9.55
C VAL A 145 -30.08 3.60 9.61
N PRO A 146 -30.54 3.17 10.80
CA PRO A 146 -31.72 2.32 10.92
C PRO A 146 -33.01 3.08 10.53
N GLU A 147 -33.99 2.38 9.97
CA GLU A 147 -35.23 2.99 9.47
C GLU A 147 -36.04 3.67 10.59
N ILE A 148 -36.23 4.99 10.48
CA ILE A 148 -36.92 5.80 11.49
C ILE A 148 -38.43 5.72 11.26
N ARG A 149 -39.10 4.79 11.94
CA ARG A 149 -40.57 4.61 11.85
C ARG A 149 -41.33 5.43 12.89
N GLU A 150 -40.76 5.67 14.07
CA GLU A 150 -41.44 6.30 15.21
C GLU A 150 -40.61 7.44 15.81
N ILE A 151 -41.21 8.16 16.77
CA ILE A 151 -40.53 9.22 17.54
C ILE A 151 -39.83 8.50 18.69
N GLY A 152 -38.50 8.53 18.72
CA GLY A 152 -37.75 7.81 19.73
C GLY A 152 -36.24 8.01 19.61
N GLU A 153 -35.52 7.25 20.43
CA GLU A 153 -34.06 7.16 20.42
C GLU A 153 -33.62 6.13 19.37
N TYR A 154 -32.69 6.52 18.51
CA TYR A 154 -32.12 5.65 17.49
C TYR A 154 -30.60 5.67 17.57
N ILE A 155 -29.98 4.50 17.41
CA ILE A 155 -28.53 4.37 17.34
C ILE A 155 -28.13 4.31 15.87
N ALA A 156 -27.43 5.34 15.38
CA ALA A 156 -26.85 5.35 14.05
C ALA A 156 -25.36 4.98 14.10
N GLU A 157 -24.90 4.20 13.13
CA GLU A 157 -23.51 3.78 13.02
C GLU A 157 -22.81 4.53 11.89
N ILE A 158 -21.70 5.20 12.21
CA ILE A 158 -20.84 5.87 11.23
C ILE A 158 -19.54 5.10 11.10
N LYS A 159 -19.25 4.63 9.88
CA LYS A 159 -18.00 3.95 9.53
C LYS A 159 -16.97 4.98 9.07
N LEU A 160 -16.17 5.50 9.99
CA LEU A 160 -15.12 6.49 9.68
C LEU A 160 -13.89 5.85 9.03
N HIS A 161 -13.51 4.65 9.49
CA HIS A 161 -12.38 3.87 8.98
C HIS A 161 -12.78 2.39 8.96
N PRO A 162 -12.19 1.52 8.11
CA PRO A 162 -12.49 0.06 8.11
C PRO A 162 -12.32 -0.63 9.47
N GLU A 163 -11.59 -0.02 10.41
CA GLU A 163 -11.39 -0.53 11.76
C GLU A 163 -12.06 0.33 12.86
N VAL A 164 -12.65 1.48 12.51
CA VAL A 164 -13.23 2.42 13.49
C VAL A 164 -14.67 2.77 13.10
N THR A 165 -15.59 2.31 13.93
CA THR A 165 -17.03 2.62 13.86
C THR A 165 -17.41 3.50 15.06
N ALA A 166 -18.09 4.61 14.80
CA ALA A 166 -18.65 5.47 15.84
C ALA A 166 -20.16 5.23 15.97
N GLN A 167 -20.66 5.13 17.19
CA GLN A 167 -22.09 5.03 17.47
C GLN A 167 -22.62 6.40 17.92
N ILE A 168 -23.75 6.82 17.36
CA ILE A 168 -24.39 8.09 17.70
C ILE A 168 -25.83 7.84 18.13
N CYS A 169 -26.19 8.34 19.31
CA CYS A 169 -27.58 8.40 19.74
C CYS A 169 -28.29 9.60 19.11
N LEU A 170 -29.37 9.33 18.40
CA LEU A 170 -30.22 10.30 17.73
C LEU A 170 -31.55 10.41 18.48
N TRP A 171 -31.98 11.62 18.79
CA TRP A 171 -33.31 11.89 19.32
C TRP A 171 -34.18 12.46 18.22
N VAL A 172 -35.16 11.69 17.75
CA VAL A 172 -36.08 12.14 16.70
C VAL A 172 -37.20 12.96 17.35
N ARG A 173 -37.41 14.20 16.89
CA ARG A 173 -38.58 15.02 17.25
C ARG A 173 -39.36 15.39 15.99
N VAL A 174 -40.68 15.52 16.13
CA VAL A 174 -41.51 16.09 15.06
C VAL A 174 -41.25 17.59 14.99
N GLU A 175 -40.71 18.02 13.86
CA GLU A 175 -40.54 19.43 13.57
C GLU A 175 -41.91 20.08 13.41
N LYS A 176 -42.14 21.14 14.19
CA LYS A 176 -43.34 21.95 14.12
C LYS A 176 -43.17 22.92 12.95
N VAL A 177 -43.58 22.49 11.76
CA VAL A 177 -43.55 23.36 10.57
C VAL A 177 -44.56 24.48 10.79
N ARG A 178 -44.05 25.69 11.07
CA ARG A 178 -44.84 26.91 11.01
C ARG A 178 -44.96 27.29 9.54
N GLU A 179 -46.07 26.89 8.92
CA GLU A 179 -46.45 27.45 7.63
C GLU A 179 -47.22 28.76 7.90
N VAL A 180 -46.59 29.90 7.60
CA VAL A 180 -47.27 31.20 7.63
C VAL A 180 -47.97 31.36 6.28
N VAL A 181 -49.26 31.06 6.25
CA VAL A 181 -50.10 31.32 5.07
C VAL A 181 -50.49 32.80 5.10
N TRP A 182 -50.03 33.55 4.10
CA TRP A 182 -50.41 34.94 3.89
C TRP A 182 -51.77 34.99 3.20
N ASN A 183 -52.75 35.67 3.80
CA ASN A 183 -54.00 36.01 3.11
C ASN A 183 -53.80 37.27 2.26
N ALA A 184 -54.61 37.41 1.19
CA ALA A 184 -54.57 38.55 0.28
C ALA A 184 -54.81 39.93 0.95
N ASP A 185 -55.31 39.93 2.19
CA ASP A 185 -55.61 41.13 2.98
C ASP A 185 -54.51 41.50 4.01
N GLY A 186 -53.34 40.85 3.96
CA GLY A 186 -52.19 41.19 4.81
C GLY A 186 -52.28 40.71 6.27
N GLY A 187 -53.31 39.95 6.65
CA GLY A 187 -53.44 39.35 7.98
C GLY A 187 -52.85 37.94 8.07
N ALA A 188 -51.89 37.71 8.97
CA ALA A 188 -51.35 36.39 9.29
C ALA A 188 -52.25 35.69 10.33
N LEU A 189 -52.88 34.57 9.96
CA LEU A 189 -53.60 33.72 10.91
C LEU A 189 -52.71 32.54 11.33
N GLU A 190 -52.33 32.50 12.61
CA GLU A 190 -51.61 31.37 13.20
C GLU A 190 -52.58 30.18 13.37
N ARG A 191 -52.58 29.24 12.42
CA ARG A 191 -53.35 27.99 12.55
C ARG A 191 -52.43 26.84 12.92
N TRP A 192 -52.51 26.40 14.17
CA TRP A 192 -51.84 25.18 14.63
C TRP A 192 -52.61 23.95 14.12
N MET A 193 -52.20 23.37 12.99
CA MET A 193 -52.81 22.12 12.52
C MET A 193 -51.90 20.92 12.78
N MET A 194 -52.44 19.93 13.51
CA MET A 194 -51.81 18.63 13.72
C MET A 194 -51.99 17.83 12.42
N LYS A 195 -50.92 17.57 11.68
CA LYS A 195 -50.98 16.72 10.48
C LYS A 195 -51.23 15.28 10.93
N ARG A 196 -52.50 14.89 11.02
CA ARG A 196 -52.93 13.50 11.21
C ARG A 196 -52.51 12.74 9.96
N VAL A 197 -51.35 12.08 10.01
CA VAL A 197 -50.93 11.09 9.01
C VAL A 197 -51.47 9.75 9.48
N VAL A 198 -52.72 9.46 9.15
CA VAL A 198 -53.25 8.09 9.02
C VAL A 198 -54.40 8.19 8.04
N GLU A 199 -54.12 7.93 6.76
CA GLU A 199 -55.00 7.26 5.79
C GLU A 199 -54.33 7.29 4.43
N ASP A 200 -53.55 6.25 4.16
CA ASP A 200 -53.63 5.54 2.88
C ASP A 200 -52.99 4.17 3.04
N GLN A 201 -53.61 3.17 2.40
CA GLN A 201 -53.28 1.74 2.33
C GLN A 201 -53.98 0.83 3.34
N PHE A 202 -55.27 0.58 3.12
CA PHE A 202 -55.81 -0.76 2.86
C PHE A 202 -57.09 -0.62 2.03
N GLY A 203 -56.95 -0.83 0.72
CA GLY A 203 -58.02 -1.25 -0.19
C GLY A 203 -57.63 -2.60 -0.76
#